data_AF-A0A101UP29-F1
#
_entry.id   AF-A0A101UP29-F1
#
_cell.length_a   1.000
_cell.length_b   1.000
_cell.length_c   1.000
_cell.angle_alpha   90.00
_cell.angle_beta   90.00
_cell.angle_gamma   90.00
#
_symmetry.space_group_name_H-M   'P 1'
#
loop_
_entity.id
_entity.type
_entity.pdbx_description
1 polymer ?
#
loop_
_entity_poly.entity_id
_entity_poly.type
_entity_poly.pdbx_seq_one_letter_code
_entity_poly.pdbx_strand_id
1 'polypeptide(L)'
;MTPEEQDLVMGLAFVPGVGRTRTLDEVLAHFGESDGGALALRLLRDAVERRDADDVEMALIVHGAADASVEEFMEPLIELFPAEWHREHEDIVSTLGKLRSPKTVPTLVLATHWVPEHLDWDENRALAVKAIWALGAIPVAEAREALEGLRDAENEIIRENAVKQLARRGDL
;
A
#
# COMPACT_ATOMS: atom_id res chain seq x y z
N MET A 1 -20.16 -0.20 0.88
CA MET A 1 -20.71 -0.03 -0.48
C MET A 1 -21.69 -1.15 -0.76
N THR A 2 -22.62 -0.96 -1.70
CA THR A 2 -23.40 -2.08 -2.25
C THR A 2 -22.55 -2.85 -3.28
N PRO A 3 -22.90 -4.09 -3.64
CA PRO A 3 -22.21 -4.82 -4.70
C PRO A 3 -22.18 -4.06 -6.03
N GLU A 4 -23.23 -3.30 -6.35
CA GLU A 4 -23.29 -2.46 -7.56
C GLU A 4 -22.29 -1.30 -7.50
N GLU A 5 -22.10 -0.69 -6.33
CA GLU A 5 -21.08 0.34 -6.10
C GLU A 5 -19.66 -0.23 -6.20
N GLN A 6 -19.44 -1.44 -5.69
CA GLN A 6 -18.15 -2.14 -5.83
C GLN A 6 -17.84 -2.44 -7.30
N ASP A 7 -18.79 -2.98 -8.07
CA ASP A 7 -18.61 -3.22 -9.51
C ASP A 7 -18.33 -1.92 -10.28
N LEU A 8 -19.01 -0.83 -9.90
CA LEU A 8 -18.77 0.50 -10.46
C LEU A 8 -17.32 0.97 -10.21
N VAL A 9 -16.82 0.85 -8.99
CA VAL A 9 -15.43 1.22 -8.63
C VAL A 9 -14.43 0.30 -9.30
N MET A 10 -14.68 -1.02 -9.33
CA MET A 10 -13.82 -2.01 -9.99
C MET A 10 -13.58 -1.68 -11.45
N GLY A 11 -14.53 -1.04 -12.12
CA GLY A 11 -14.35 -0.60 -13.50
C GLY A 11 -13.25 0.46 -13.73
N LEU A 12 -12.74 1.09 -12.66
CA LEU A 12 -11.57 1.98 -12.71
C LEU A 12 -10.25 1.22 -12.80
N ALA A 13 -10.21 -0.03 -12.34
CA ALA A 13 -9.03 -0.86 -12.38
C ALA A 13 -8.67 -1.21 -13.83
N PHE A 14 -7.37 -1.23 -14.13
CA PHE A 14 -6.90 -1.63 -15.46
C PHE A 14 -6.83 -3.16 -15.55
N VAL A 15 -7.64 -3.75 -16.44
CA VAL A 15 -7.59 -5.19 -16.72
C VAL A 15 -6.87 -5.43 -18.05
N PRO A 16 -5.77 -6.22 -18.09
CA PRO A 16 -5.08 -6.54 -19.34
C PRO A 16 -6.03 -7.13 -20.39
N GLY A 17 -6.02 -6.57 -21.61
CA GLY A 17 -6.87 -7.00 -22.72
C GLY A 17 -8.28 -6.39 -22.73
N VAL A 18 -8.74 -5.80 -21.62
CA VAL A 18 -10.05 -5.13 -21.53
C VAL A 18 -9.89 -3.61 -21.38
N GLY A 19 -8.87 -3.17 -20.65
CA GLY A 19 -8.70 -1.77 -20.25
C GLY A 19 -9.54 -1.44 -19.02
N ARG A 20 -9.87 -0.14 -18.87
CA ARG A 20 -10.82 0.35 -17.87
C ARG A 20 -12.22 0.34 -18.47
N THR A 21 -13.22 -0.06 -17.69
CA THR A 21 -14.62 -0.10 -18.13
C THR A 21 -15.46 1.07 -17.60
N ARG A 22 -14.91 1.85 -16.66
CA ARG A 22 -15.51 3.06 -16.09
C ARG A 22 -14.51 4.21 -16.06
N THR A 23 -15.04 5.43 -15.99
CA THR A 23 -14.24 6.64 -15.75
C THR A 23 -14.39 7.11 -14.30
N LEU A 24 -13.42 7.88 -13.82
CA LEU A 24 -13.51 8.49 -12.49
C LEU A 24 -14.73 9.42 -12.37
N ASP A 25 -15.03 10.19 -13.42
CA ASP A 25 -16.19 11.08 -13.45
C ASP A 25 -17.53 10.33 -13.28
N GLU A 26 -17.66 9.13 -13.85
CA GLU A 26 -18.84 8.28 -13.66
C GLU A 26 -19.00 7.83 -12.21
N VAL A 27 -17.90 7.42 -11.57
CA VAL A 27 -17.86 7.02 -10.16
C VAL A 27 -18.20 8.21 -9.27
N LEU A 28 -17.56 9.35 -9.48
CA LEU A 28 -17.80 10.58 -8.72
C LEU A 28 -19.27 11.04 -8.81
N ALA A 29 -19.83 11.03 -10.02
CA ALA A 29 -21.22 11.39 -10.24
C ALA A 29 -22.19 10.46 -9.50
N HIS A 30 -21.89 9.14 -9.43
CA HIS A 30 -22.70 8.19 -8.69
C HIS A 30 -22.69 8.48 -7.18
N PHE A 31 -21.52 8.76 -6.61
CA PHE A 31 -21.38 9.08 -5.19
C PHE A 31 -21.76 10.53 -4.82
N GLY A 32 -22.09 11.36 -5.82
CA GLY A 32 -22.41 12.77 -5.60
C GLY A 32 -21.21 13.61 -5.15
N GLU A 33 -19.99 13.19 -5.50
CA GLU A 33 -18.73 13.82 -5.13
C GLU A 33 -18.10 14.53 -6.35
N SER A 34 -17.20 15.48 -6.09
CA SER A 34 -16.40 16.13 -7.14
C SER A 34 -14.90 15.96 -6.94
N ASP A 35 -14.48 15.38 -5.82
CA ASP A 35 -13.09 15.18 -5.44
C ASP A 35 -12.85 13.69 -5.17
N GLY A 36 -12.04 13.06 -6.03
CA GLY A 36 -11.72 11.64 -5.92
C GLY A 36 -10.85 11.29 -4.72
N GLY A 37 -10.00 12.21 -4.25
CA GLY A 37 -9.23 12.02 -3.02
C GLY A 37 -10.14 12.03 -1.80
N ALA A 38 -11.07 12.99 -1.74
CA ALA A 38 -12.06 13.08 -0.66
C ALA A 38 -12.97 11.85 -0.64
N LEU A 39 -13.47 11.41 -1.80
CA LEU A 39 -14.26 10.18 -1.92
C LEU A 39 -13.47 8.96 -1.42
N ALA A 40 -12.26 8.77 -1.93
CA ALA A 40 -11.42 7.62 -1.55
C ALA A 40 -11.12 7.59 -0.05
N LEU A 41 -10.83 8.75 0.56
CA LEU A 41 -10.53 8.83 1.99
C LEU A 41 -11.77 8.51 2.83
N ARG A 42 -12.94 9.00 2.41
CA ARG A 42 -14.22 8.66 3.06
C ARG A 42 -14.50 7.16 2.96
N LEU A 43 -14.40 6.58 1.76
CA LEU A 43 -14.59 5.14 1.54
C LEU A 43 -13.65 4.30 2.39
N LEU A 44 -12.37 4.67 2.49
CA LEU A 44 -11.40 3.97 3.32
C LEU A 44 -11.81 3.99 4.79
N ARG A 45 -12.20 5.14 5.32
CA ARG A 45 -12.64 5.28 6.73
C ARG A 45 -13.88 4.44 7.01
N ASP A 46 -14.86 4.49 6.11
CA ASP A 46 -16.10 3.71 6.22
C ASP A 46 -15.82 2.19 6.13
N ALA A 47 -14.85 1.77 5.32
CA ALA A 47 -14.41 0.38 5.20
C ALA A 47 -13.69 -0.11 6.48
N VAL A 48 -12.80 0.72 7.04
CA VAL A 48 -12.09 0.42 8.29
C VAL A 48 -13.06 0.31 9.46
N GLU A 49 -14.03 1.21 9.59
CA GLU A 49 -15.04 1.17 10.64
C GLU A 49 -15.88 -0.13 10.59
N ARG A 50 -16.25 -0.57 9.38
CA ARG A 50 -17.02 -1.80 9.17
C ARG A 50 -16.18 -3.06 9.11
N ARG A 51 -14.84 -2.94 9.07
CA ARG A 51 -13.88 -4.02 8.80
C ARG A 51 -14.22 -4.79 7.53
N ASP A 52 -14.50 -4.05 6.47
CA ASP A 52 -14.90 -4.58 5.16
C ASP A 52 -13.69 -4.60 4.23
N ALA A 53 -13.15 -5.80 3.97
CA ALA A 53 -11.92 -5.98 3.20
C ALA A 53 -12.05 -5.51 1.75
N ASP A 54 -13.17 -5.83 1.11
CA ASP A 54 -13.41 -5.51 -0.30
C ASP A 54 -13.54 -3.99 -0.46
N ASP A 55 -14.16 -3.33 0.50
CA ASP A 55 -14.29 -1.87 0.46
C ASP A 55 -12.97 -1.12 0.74
N VAL A 56 -11.98 -1.75 1.39
CA VAL A 56 -10.61 -1.20 1.45
C VAL A 56 -9.98 -1.21 0.06
N GLU A 57 -10.08 -2.32 -0.68
CA GLU A 57 -9.59 -2.43 -2.05
C GLU A 57 -10.23 -1.34 -2.93
N MET A 58 -11.56 -1.20 -2.87
CA MET A 58 -12.28 -0.17 -3.62
C MET A 58 -11.77 1.24 -3.30
N ALA A 59 -11.54 1.56 -2.02
CA ALA A 59 -11.02 2.87 -1.64
C ALA A 59 -9.62 3.14 -2.23
N LEU A 60 -8.75 2.14 -2.25
CA LEU A 60 -7.41 2.24 -2.85
C LEU A 60 -7.46 2.37 -4.38
N ILE A 61 -8.42 1.71 -5.04
CA ILE A 61 -8.68 1.85 -6.48
C ILE A 61 -9.10 3.29 -6.81
N VAL A 62 -10.05 3.86 -6.07
CA VAL A 62 -10.48 5.27 -6.29
C VAL A 62 -9.32 6.22 -6.05
N HIS A 63 -8.56 6.03 -4.97
CA HIS A 63 -7.36 6.83 -4.69
C HIS A 63 -6.37 6.80 -5.86
N GLY A 64 -6.07 5.60 -6.40
CA GLY A 64 -5.16 5.44 -7.52
C GLY A 64 -5.69 6.03 -8.84
N ALA A 65 -7.00 5.95 -9.09
CA ALA A 65 -7.63 6.51 -10.27
C ALA A 65 -7.72 8.04 -10.23
N ALA A 66 -7.86 8.61 -9.04
CA ALA A 66 -7.89 10.05 -8.80
C ALA A 66 -6.51 10.72 -8.83
N ASP A 67 -5.42 9.94 -8.86
CA ASP A 67 -4.07 10.41 -8.58
C ASP A 67 -4.02 11.26 -7.30
N ALA A 68 -4.77 10.80 -6.29
CA ALA A 68 -4.99 11.54 -5.06
C ALA A 68 -3.69 11.68 -4.25
N SER A 69 -3.62 12.77 -3.49
CA SER A 69 -2.55 12.99 -2.53
C SER A 69 -2.55 11.89 -1.47
N VAL A 70 -1.39 11.25 -1.30
CA VAL A 70 -1.17 10.17 -0.34
C VAL A 70 -1.03 10.68 1.10
N GLU A 71 -0.82 11.98 1.28
CA GLU A 71 -0.55 12.61 2.58
C GLU A 71 -1.69 12.41 3.57
N GLU A 72 -2.93 12.56 3.13
CA GLU A 72 -4.12 12.37 3.99
C GLU A 72 -4.42 10.90 4.30
N PHE A 73 -3.87 9.99 3.48
CA PHE A 73 -3.98 8.54 3.65
C PHE A 73 -2.90 7.98 4.58
N MET A 74 -1.80 8.71 4.82
CA MET A 74 -0.66 8.19 5.57
C MET A 74 -1.04 7.62 6.94
N GLU A 75 -1.73 8.40 7.79
CA GLU A 75 -2.08 7.96 9.14
C GLU A 75 -3.10 6.80 9.10
N PRO A 76 -4.23 6.88 8.35
CA PRO A 76 -5.14 5.74 8.20
C PRO A 76 -4.48 4.46 7.71
N LEU A 77 -3.56 4.55 6.74
CA LEU A 77 -2.88 3.38 6.19
C LEU A 77 -1.83 2.79 7.16
N ILE A 78 -1.15 3.63 7.95
CA ILE A 78 -0.28 3.18 9.04
C ILE A 78 -1.08 2.41 10.09
N GLU A 79 -2.25 2.93 10.48
CA GLU A 79 -3.14 2.31 11.46
C GLU A 79 -3.79 1.01 10.95
N LEU A 80 -4.15 0.97 9.66
CA LEU A 80 -4.75 -0.19 9.01
C LEU A 80 -3.77 -1.33 8.80
N PHE A 81 -2.51 -1.03 8.46
CA PHE A 81 -1.51 -2.02 8.06
C PHE A 81 -1.42 -3.30 8.92
N PRO A 82 -1.40 -3.26 10.28
CA PRO A 82 -1.29 -4.48 11.08
C PRO A 82 -2.59 -5.32 11.15
N ALA A 83 -3.67 -4.93 10.47
CA ALA A 83 -4.96 -5.56 10.63
C ALA A 83 -5.14 -6.77 9.70
N GLU A 84 -5.31 -7.96 10.29
CA GLU A 84 -5.35 -9.22 9.55
C GLU A 84 -6.65 -9.46 8.73
N TRP A 85 -7.65 -8.58 8.86
CA TRP A 85 -8.96 -8.78 8.24
C TRP A 85 -9.05 -8.35 6.77
N HIS A 86 -8.03 -7.69 6.22
CA HIS A 86 -7.96 -7.28 4.80
C HIS A 86 -6.76 -7.89 4.06
N ARG A 87 -6.71 -7.70 2.75
CA ARG A 87 -5.66 -8.27 1.86
C ARG A 87 -4.76 -7.22 1.21
N GLU A 88 -5.02 -5.93 1.46
CA GLU A 88 -4.32 -4.80 0.83
C GLU A 88 -2.90 -4.49 1.34
N HIS A 89 -2.22 -5.42 2.01
CA HIS A 89 -0.95 -5.12 2.68
C HIS A 89 0.15 -4.66 1.70
N GLU A 90 0.19 -5.25 0.51
CA GLU A 90 1.15 -4.85 -0.52
C GLU A 90 0.86 -3.47 -1.11
N ASP A 91 -0.41 -3.12 -1.28
CA ASP A 91 -0.84 -1.83 -1.82
C ASP A 91 -0.68 -0.72 -0.79
N ILE A 92 -0.91 -1.03 0.49
CA ILE A 92 -0.59 -0.15 1.62
C ILE A 92 0.92 0.16 1.62
N VAL A 93 1.78 -0.86 1.57
CA VAL A 93 3.24 -0.66 1.55
C VAL A 93 3.68 0.15 0.32
N SER A 94 3.10 -0.14 -0.85
CA SER A 94 3.40 0.59 -2.08
C SER A 94 3.00 2.07 -1.98
N THR A 95 1.84 2.35 -1.37
CA THR A 95 1.32 3.71 -1.17
C THR A 95 2.14 4.48 -0.15
N LEU A 96 2.44 3.88 1.02
CA LEU A 96 3.29 4.49 2.04
C LEU A 96 4.73 4.72 1.55
N GLY A 97 5.25 3.86 0.68
CA GLY A 97 6.57 4.02 0.06
C GLY A 97 6.68 5.25 -0.86
N LYS A 98 5.58 5.65 -1.52
CA LYS A 98 5.55 6.84 -2.40
C LYS A 98 5.71 8.14 -1.62
N LEU A 99 5.22 8.19 -0.37
CA LEU A 99 5.33 9.37 0.51
C LEU A 99 6.77 9.72 0.86
N ARG A 100 7.65 8.71 0.93
CA ARG A 100 9.03 8.84 1.41
C ARG A 100 9.14 9.55 2.77
N SER A 101 8.11 9.42 3.60
CA SER A 101 8.01 10.10 4.89
C SER A 101 8.71 9.27 5.98
N PRO A 102 9.49 9.88 6.89
CA PRO A 102 10.09 9.17 8.02
C PRO A 102 9.05 8.48 8.91
N LYS A 103 7.82 9.01 8.94
CA LYS A 103 6.70 8.43 9.70
C LYS A 103 6.32 7.02 9.24
N THR A 104 6.61 6.65 7.99
CA THR A 104 6.25 5.33 7.46
C THR A 104 7.29 4.27 7.78
N VAL A 105 8.49 4.65 8.24
CA VAL A 105 9.59 3.72 8.51
C VAL A 105 9.19 2.59 9.47
N PRO A 106 8.52 2.83 10.62
CA PRO A 106 8.13 1.74 11.51
C PRO A 106 7.21 0.71 10.85
N THR A 107 6.22 1.17 10.07
CA THR A 107 5.29 0.29 9.34
C THR A 107 6.02 -0.51 8.26
N LEU A 108 6.93 0.13 7.51
CA LEU A 108 7.73 -0.55 6.51
C LEU A 108 8.68 -1.58 7.14
N VAL A 109 9.25 -1.31 8.31
CA VAL A 109 10.04 -2.29 9.07
C VAL A 109 9.18 -3.46 9.53
N LEU A 110 7.96 -3.22 10.00
CA LEU A 110 7.04 -4.30 10.35
C LEU A 110 6.79 -5.21 9.14
N ALA A 111 6.55 -4.61 7.96
CA ALA A 111 6.32 -5.33 6.71
C ALA A 111 7.49 -6.20 6.24
N THR A 112 8.73 -5.97 6.71
CA THR A 112 9.86 -6.85 6.38
C THR A 112 9.91 -8.11 7.24
N HIS A 113 9.36 -8.06 8.46
CA HIS A 113 9.44 -9.15 9.44
C HIS A 113 8.17 -9.99 9.51
N TRP A 114 7.02 -9.35 9.33
CA TRP A 114 5.71 -9.98 9.48
C TRP A 114 5.15 -10.44 8.12
N VAL A 115 4.46 -11.58 8.16
CA VAL A 115 3.71 -12.14 7.02
C VAL A 115 2.26 -12.26 7.42
N PRO A 116 1.34 -11.54 6.76
CA PRO A 116 -0.09 -11.77 6.90
C PRO A 116 -0.46 -13.20 6.48
N GLU A 117 -1.44 -13.82 7.13
CA GLU A 117 -1.85 -15.22 6.86
C GLU A 117 -2.17 -15.49 5.38
N HIS A 118 -2.81 -14.53 4.68
CA HIS A 118 -3.13 -14.66 3.26
C HIS A 118 -1.91 -14.61 2.33
N LEU A 119 -0.71 -14.37 2.86
CA LEU A 119 0.57 -14.40 2.15
C LEU A 119 1.52 -15.47 2.70
N ASP A 120 1.07 -16.40 3.56
CA ASP A 120 1.95 -17.42 4.15
C ASP A 120 2.58 -18.34 3.09
N TRP A 121 1.92 -18.48 1.92
CA TRP A 121 2.46 -19.20 0.76
C TRP A 121 3.49 -18.41 -0.07
N ASP A 122 3.75 -17.14 0.27
CA ASP A 122 4.62 -16.26 -0.53
C ASP A 122 6.10 -16.54 -0.26
N GLU A 123 6.63 -17.55 -0.96
CA GLU A 123 8.05 -17.90 -0.95
C GLU A 123 8.94 -16.75 -1.47
N ASN A 124 8.39 -15.82 -2.27
CA ASN A 124 9.15 -14.70 -2.84
C ASN A 124 9.25 -13.50 -1.89
N ARG A 125 8.55 -13.52 -0.75
CA ARG A 125 8.56 -12.43 0.23
C ARG A 125 8.22 -11.07 -0.40
N ALA A 126 7.29 -11.03 -1.35
CA ALA A 126 6.94 -9.87 -2.16
C ALA A 126 6.59 -8.65 -1.29
N LEU A 127 5.80 -8.82 -0.23
CA LEU A 127 5.50 -7.75 0.74
C LEU A 127 6.78 -7.16 1.36
N ALA A 128 7.66 -8.02 1.88
CA ALA A 128 8.92 -7.60 2.50
C ALA A 128 9.86 -6.94 1.49
N VAL A 129 9.93 -7.47 0.26
CA VAL A 129 10.71 -6.86 -0.82
C VAL A 129 10.18 -5.46 -1.13
N LYS A 130 8.88 -5.28 -1.32
CA LYS A 130 8.29 -3.93 -1.53
C LYS A 130 8.66 -2.97 -0.39
N ALA A 131 8.59 -3.43 0.85
CA ALA A 131 8.95 -2.63 2.02
C ALA A 131 10.44 -2.26 2.06
N ILE A 132 11.35 -3.18 1.74
CA ILE A 132 12.79 -2.92 1.64
C ILE A 132 13.08 -1.86 0.58
N TRP A 133 12.43 -1.95 -0.58
CA TRP A 133 12.58 -0.96 -1.65
C TRP A 133 12.02 0.42 -1.25
N ALA A 134 10.90 0.46 -0.53
CA ALA A 134 10.35 1.68 0.04
C ALA A 134 11.30 2.31 1.06
N LEU A 135 11.84 1.53 2.02
CA LEU A 135 12.88 1.97 2.95
C LEU A 135 14.09 2.54 2.20
N GLY A 136 14.52 1.85 1.14
CA GLY A 136 15.58 2.28 0.22
C GLY A 136 15.36 3.64 -0.44
N ALA A 137 14.12 4.13 -0.52
CA ALA A 137 13.78 5.43 -1.10
C ALA A 137 13.65 6.57 -0.07
N ILE A 138 13.63 6.30 1.24
CA ILE A 138 13.45 7.30 2.31
C ILE A 138 14.80 7.86 2.78
N PRO A 139 15.15 9.14 2.53
CA PRO A 139 16.49 9.67 2.76
C PRO A 139 16.74 10.10 4.22
N VAL A 140 16.48 9.20 5.18
CA VAL A 140 16.73 9.42 6.62
C VAL A 140 17.55 8.31 7.24
N ALA A 141 18.19 8.60 8.38
CA ALA A 141 19.09 7.68 9.07
C ALA A 141 18.35 6.42 9.54
N GLU A 142 17.14 6.56 10.06
CA GLU A 142 16.31 5.48 10.57
C GLU A 142 15.98 4.44 9.48
N ALA A 143 15.74 4.90 8.25
CA ALA A 143 15.52 4.00 7.11
C ALA A 143 16.81 3.25 6.71
N ARG A 144 17.97 3.91 6.85
CA ARG A 144 19.28 3.27 6.61
C ARG A 144 19.58 2.25 7.71
N GLU A 145 19.40 2.59 8.97
CA GLU A 145 19.59 1.69 10.12
C GLU A 145 18.70 0.45 10.00
N ALA A 146 17.45 0.63 9.58
CA ALA A 146 16.55 -0.49 9.27
C ALA A 146 17.12 -1.42 8.18
N LEU A 147 17.65 -0.87 7.08
CA LEU A 147 18.27 -1.67 6.02
C LEU A 147 19.56 -2.37 6.50
N GLU A 148 20.37 -1.70 7.31
CA GLU A 148 21.58 -2.28 7.91
C GLU A 148 21.22 -3.48 8.80
N GLY A 149 20.17 -3.38 9.60
CA GLY A 149 19.68 -4.49 10.44
C GLY A 149 19.18 -5.70 9.65
N LEU A 150 18.74 -5.53 8.40
CA LEU A 150 18.26 -6.62 7.55
C LEU A 150 19.40 -7.36 6.82
N ARG A 151 20.65 -6.90 6.92
CA ARG A 151 21.81 -7.55 6.27
C ARG A 151 22.12 -8.93 6.82
N ASP A 152 21.75 -9.19 8.07
CA ASP A 152 21.98 -10.48 8.73
C ASP A 152 20.67 -11.27 8.89
N ALA A 153 19.63 -10.91 8.14
CA ALA A 153 18.38 -11.65 8.14
C ALA A 153 18.60 -13.10 7.71
N GLU A 154 17.94 -14.03 8.42
CA GLU A 154 17.99 -15.47 8.11
C GLU A 154 17.50 -15.74 6.68
N ASN A 155 16.41 -15.06 6.29
CA ASN A 155 15.85 -15.15 4.95
C ASN A 155 16.76 -14.47 3.92
N GLU A 156 17.21 -15.25 2.94
CA GLU A 156 18.14 -14.79 1.88
C GLU A 156 17.57 -13.67 1.02
N ILE A 157 16.29 -13.74 0.64
CA ILE A 157 15.64 -12.72 -0.20
C ILE A 157 15.64 -11.36 0.50
N ILE A 158 15.34 -11.33 1.80
CA ILE A 158 15.38 -10.12 2.62
C ILE A 158 16.80 -9.55 2.66
N ARG A 159 17.78 -10.40 3.00
CA ARG A 159 19.19 -10.02 3.08
C ARG A 159 19.73 -9.44 1.78
N GLU A 160 19.50 -10.11 0.65
CA GLU A 160 19.97 -9.67 -0.66
C GLU A 160 19.34 -8.34 -1.08
N ASN A 161 18.03 -8.16 -0.84
CA ASN A 161 17.36 -6.90 -1.17
C ASN A 161 17.84 -5.74 -0.29
N ALA A 162 18.12 -5.99 1.00
CA ALA A 162 18.66 -4.98 1.90
C ALA A 162 20.05 -4.51 1.45
N VAL A 163 20.96 -5.45 1.17
CA VAL A 163 22.30 -5.16 0.61
C VAL A 163 22.19 -4.38 -0.71
N LYS A 164 21.26 -4.77 -1.59
CA LYS A 164 21.03 -4.06 -2.86
C LYS A 164 20.60 -2.61 -2.65
N GLN A 165 19.72 -2.32 -1.68
CA GLN A 165 19.30 -0.94 -1.42
C GLN A 165 20.42 -0.10 -0.77
N LEU A 166 21.22 -0.69 0.13
CA LEU A 166 22.39 0.00 0.70
C LEU A 166 23.45 0.32 -0.38
N ALA A 167 23.75 -0.62 -1.27
CA ALA A 167 24.63 -0.38 -2.42
C ALA A 167 24.13 0.77 -3.30
N ARG A 168 22.82 0.79 -3.60
CA ARG A 168 22.19 1.83 -4.41
C ARG A 168 22.31 3.22 -3.78
N ARG A 169 22.37 3.32 -2.45
CA ARG A 169 22.56 4.57 -1.72
C ARG A 169 24.02 5.03 -1.63
N GLY A 170 24.97 4.16 -1.98
CA GLY A 170 26.39 4.39 -1.73
C GLY A 170 26.79 4.17 -0.28
N ASP A 171 26.01 3.36 0.46
CA ASP A 171 26.22 3.06 1.88
C ASP A 171 27.01 1.74 2.10
N LEU A 172 27.56 1.14 1.03
CA LEU A 172 28.41 -0.05 1.05
C LEU A 172 29.79 0.21 0.42
#